data_AF-A0A6A4NDR6-F1
#
_entry.id   AF-A0A6A4NDR6-F1
#
_cell.length_a   1.000
_cell.length_b   1.000
_cell.length_c   1.000
_cell.angle_alpha   90.00
_cell.angle_beta   90.00
_cell.angle_gamma   90.00
#
_symmetry.space_group_name_H-M   'P 1'
#
loop_
_entity.id
_entity.type
_entity.pdbx_description
1 polymer ?
#
loop_
_entity_poly.entity_id
_entity_poly.type
_entity_poly.pdbx_seq_one_letter_code
_entity_poly.pdbx_strand_id
1 'polypeptide(L)' 'MRGMEVTDTWVPLSVLVGGATLGRIFNILGEPISNLGPVDTRTTSHIHRSEPAFIKLDKKLSI' A
#
# COMPACT_ATOMS: atom_id res chain seq x y z
N MET A 1 3.89 -12.94 23.40
CA MET A 1 3.19 -12.55 24.64
C MET A 1 1.74 -13.00 24.53
N ARG A 2 1.23 -13.76 25.50
CA ARG A 2 -0.21 -14.05 25.61
C ARG A 2 -0.82 -13.04 26.59
N GLY A 3 -2.00 -12.51 26.30
CA GLY A 3 -2.71 -11.54 27.17
C GLY A 3 -2.36 -10.06 26.96
N MET A 4 -1.69 -9.70 25.87
CA MET A 4 -1.42 -8.30 25.53
C MET A 4 -2.66 -7.66 24.88
N GLU A 5 -2.92 -6.39 25.20
CA GLU A 5 -4.00 -5.61 24.61
C GLU A 5 -3.75 -5.38 23.12
N VAL A 6 -4.79 -5.57 22.30
CA VAL A 6 -4.75 -5.38 20.85
C VAL A 6 -5.95 -4.53 20.46
N THR A 7 -5.71 -3.48 19.68
CA THR A 7 -6.75 -2.59 19.15
C THR A 7 -7.00 -2.92 17.69
N ASP A 8 -8.25 -3.15 17.33
CA ASP A 8 -8.65 -3.29 15.92
C ASP A 8 -8.77 -1.90 15.26
N THR A 9 -8.15 -1.76 14.09
CA THR A 9 -8.16 -0.52 13.31
C THR A 9 -9.35 -0.46 12.34
N TRP A 10 -10.11 -1.55 12.19
CA TRP A 10 -11.28 -1.67 11.32
C TRP A 10 -11.01 -1.44 9.82
N VAL A 11 -9.74 -1.27 9.44
CA VAL A 11 -9.32 -1.01 8.06
C VAL A 11 -8.22 -1.97 7.64
N PRO A 12 -8.16 -2.37 6.36
CA PRO A 12 -7.03 -3.12 5.84
C PRO A 12 -5.74 -2.32 5.93
N LEU A 13 -4.61 -3.03 6.05
CA LEU A 13 -3.28 -2.43 5.99
C LEU A 13 -3.14 -1.54 4.74
N SER A 14 -2.72 -0.29 4.96
CA SER A 14 -2.58 0.73 3.92
C SER A 14 -1.13 1.11 3.77
N VAL A 15 -0.67 1.24 2.53
CA VAL A 15 0.70 1.61 2.20
C VAL A 15 0.74 2.84 1.31
N LEU A 16 1.86 3.54 1.32
CA LEU A 16 2.10 4.72 0.49
C LEU A 16 2.17 4.34 -0.98
N VAL A 17 1.57 5.18 -1.83
CA VAL A 17 1.59 5.00 -3.29
C VAL A 17 1.79 6.34 -4.01
N GLY A 18 2.19 6.27 -5.28
CA GLY A 18 2.39 7.44 -6.13
C GLY A 18 3.85 7.87 -6.25
N GLY A 19 4.09 9.06 -6.80
CA GLY A 19 5.44 9.53 -7.12
C GLY A 19 6.39 9.63 -5.91
N ALA A 20 5.83 9.84 -4.71
CA ALA A 20 6.60 9.94 -3.47
C ALA A 20 7.34 8.64 -3.09
N THR A 21 6.90 7.47 -3.59
CA THR A 21 7.54 6.19 -3.29
C THR A 21 8.69 5.84 -4.23
N LEU A 22 8.85 6.57 -5.33
CA LEU A 22 9.90 6.30 -6.32
C LEU A 22 11.30 6.52 -5.72
N GLY A 23 12.18 5.52 -5.90
CA GLY A 23 13.55 5.56 -5.38
C GLY A 23 13.65 5.37 -3.85
N ARG A 24 12.56 4.99 -3.18
CA ARG A 24 12.54 4.70 -1.74
C ARG A 24 12.35 3.20 -1.50
N ILE A 25 12.88 2.73 -0.37
CA ILE A 25 12.74 1.34 0.08
C ILE A 25 11.81 1.34 1.29
N PHE A 26 10.79 0.48 1.26
CA PHE A 26 9.78 0.34 2.30
C PHE A 26 9.73 -1.10 2.81
N ASN A 27 9.33 -1.28 4.06
CA ASN A 27 8.96 -2.59 4.59
C ASN A 27 7.51 -2.96 4.21
N ILE A 28 7.06 -4.14 4.61
CA ILE A 28 5.70 -4.65 4.31
C ILE A 28 4.61 -3.80 4.96
N LEU A 29 4.90 -3.12 6.07
CA LEU A 29 3.99 -2.19 6.74
C LEU A 29 3.91 -0.82 6.05
N GLY A 30 4.75 -0.56 5.03
CA GLY A 30 4.80 0.71 4.32
C GLY A 30 5.72 1.75 4.96
N GLU A 31 6.54 1.37 5.94
CA GLU A 31 7.47 2.29 6.61
C GLU A 31 8.78 2.43 5.81
N PRO A 32 9.29 3.66 5.60
CA PRO A 32 10.51 3.88 4.84
C PRO A 32 11.74 3.42 5.62
N ILE A 33 12.52 2.49 5.05
CA ILE A 33 13.79 1.99 5.63
C ILE A 33 15.01 2.53 4.88
N SER A 34 14.81 3.48 3.98
CA SER A 34 15.86 4.02 3.11
C SER A 34 16.83 5.01 3.80
N ASN A 35 16.60 5.41 5.06
CA ASN A 35 17.37 6.45 5.78
C ASN A 35 17.46 7.83 5.08
N LEU A 36 16.62 8.07 4.07
CA LEU A 36 16.62 9.28 3.25
C LEU A 36 15.63 10.36 3.77
N GLY A 37 15.31 10.33 5.08
CA GLY A 37 14.37 11.25 5.71
C GLY A 37 12.88 10.95 5.46
N PRO A 38 11.98 11.84 5.91
CA PRO A 38 10.53 11.63 5.79
C PRO A 38 10.08 11.64 4.33
N VAL A 39 9.04 10.86 4.04
CA VAL A 39 8.41 10.77 2.71
C VAL A 39 7.01 11.41 2.78
N ASP A 40 6.53 11.98 1.68
CA ASP A 40 5.16 12.53 1.62
C ASP A 40 4.13 11.41 1.79
N THR A 41 3.25 11.54 2.79
CA THR A 41 2.27 10.51 3.18
C THR A 41 0.85 10.77 2.69
N ARG A 42 0.64 11.76 1.82
CA ARG A 42 -0.70 12.19 1.38
C ARG A 42 -1.51 11.13 0.64
N THR A 43 -0.86 10.19 -0.04
CA THR A 43 -1.54 9.20 -0.88
C THR A 43 -1.24 7.79 -0.41
N THR A 44 -2.26 7.13 0.12
CA THR A 44 -2.20 5.73 0.58
C THR A 44 -3.21 4.86 -0.17
N SER A 45 -2.91 3.57 -0.32
CA SER A 45 -3.83 2.57 -0.85
C SER A 45 -3.81 1.31 0.02
N HIS A 46 -4.95 0.65 0.16
CA HIS A 46 -5.04 -0.65 0.82
C HIS A 46 -4.33 -1.73 0.00
N ILE A 47 -3.64 -2.66 0.70
CA ILE A 47 -3.02 -3.83 0.06
C ILE A 47 -4.06 -4.84 -0.43
N HIS A 48 -5.22 -4.88 0.21
CA HIS A 48 -6.36 -5.65 -0.23
C HIS A 48 -7.34 -4.73 -0.94
N ARG A 49 -7.52 -4.95 -2.25
CA ARG A 49 -8.53 -4.28 -3.06
C ARG A 49 -9.26 -5.32 -3.92
N SER A 50 -10.53 -5.05 -4.21
CA SER A 50 -11.29 -5.86 -5.16
C SER A 50 -10.66 -5.83 -6.54
N GLU A 51 -10.86 -6.92 -7.28
CA GLU A 51 -10.49 -6.98 -8.69
C GLU A 51 -11.21 -5.86 -9.48
N PRO A 52 -10.58 -5.29 -10.52
CA PRO A 52 -11.29 -4.41 -11.44
C PRO A 52 -12.55 -5.08 -12.02
N ALA A 53 -13.60 -4.28 -12.22
CA ALA A 53 -14.81 -4.75 -12.88
C ALA A 53 -14.53 -5.22 -14.32
N PHE A 54 -15.27 -6.22 -14.80
CA PHE A 54 -15.12 -6.78 -16.15
C PHE A 54 -15.14 -5.71 -17.27
N ILE A 55 -15.95 -4.66 -17.12
CA ILE A 55 -16.06 -3.56 -18.10
C ILE A 55 -14.77 -2.73 -18.19
N LYS A 56 -13.94 -2.74 -17.15
CA LYS A 56 -12.66 -2.02 -17.08
C LYS A 56 -11.46 -2.86 -17.54
N LEU A 57 -11.68 -4.12 -17.91
CA LEU A 57 -10.62 -4.98 -18.41
C LEU A 57 -10.35 -4.62 -19.89
N ASP A 58 -9.12 -4.19 -20.20
CA ASP A 58 -8.71 -3.99 -21.58
C ASP A 58 -8.55 -5.36 -22.27
N LYS A 59 -9.23 -5.54 -23.40
CA LYS A 59 -9.24 -6.78 -24.19
C LYS A 59 -8.35 -6.70 -25.43
N LYS A 60 -7.41 -5.75 -25.46
CA LYS A 60 -6.47 -5.63 -26.57
C LYS A 60 -5.47 -6.80 -26.55
N LEU A 61 -5.75 -7.80 -27.38
CA LEU A 61 -4.82 -8.89 -27.67
C LEU A 61 -3.58 -8.28 -28.36
N SER A 62 -2.52 -8.09 -27.59
CA SER A 62 -1.24 -7.58 -28.07
C SER A 62 -0.38 -8.80 -28.41
N ILE A 63 -0.60 -9.34 -29.61
CA ILE A 63 0.31 -10.29 -30.26
C ILE A 63 0.90 -9.56 -31.47
#